data_AF-A0A2H0YTL5-F1
#
_entry.id   AF-A0A2H0YTL5-F1
#
_cell.length_a   1.000
_cell.length_b   1.000
_cell.length_c   1.000
_cell.angle_alpha   90.00
_cell.angle_beta   90.00
_cell.angle_gamma   90.00
#
_symmetry.space_group_name_H-M   'P 1'
#
loop_
_entity.id
_entity.type
_entity.pdbx_description
1 polymer ?
#
loop_
_entity_poly.entity_id
_entity_poly.type
_entity_poly.pdbx_seq_one_letter_code
_entity_poly.pdbx_strand_id
1 'polypeptide(L)'
;MVQEEDIHINLESIFQEVLAKRQEEGAFDQESYDQFVEDVLEEKLDRGELHDDDDIENWTEQLKSRWNEVEEMDAEKEDGGSI
;
A
#
# COMPACT_ATOMS: atom_id res chain seq x y z
N MET A 1 -1.88 30.25 -1.77
CA MET A 1 -2.64 29.33 -0.91
C MET A 1 -2.31 27.95 -1.43
N VAL A 2 -1.38 27.27 -0.76
CA VAL A 2 -1.23 25.84 -0.99
C VAL A 2 -2.46 25.27 -0.30
N GLN A 3 -3.34 24.59 -1.02
CA GLN A 3 -4.43 23.88 -0.39
C GLN A 3 -3.75 22.85 0.52
N GLU A 4 -3.89 23.01 1.83
CA GLU A 4 -3.64 21.92 2.77
C GLU A 4 -4.69 20.87 2.41
N GLU A 5 -4.32 19.96 1.51
CA GLU A 5 -5.08 18.74 1.29
C GLU A 5 -5.03 18.02 2.63
N ASP A 6 -6.16 17.98 3.34
CA ASP A 6 -6.39 17.08 4.48
C ASP A 6 -6.12 15.66 3.99
N ILE A 7 -4.85 15.24 4.08
CA ILE A 7 -4.41 13.85 3.91
C ILE A 7 -4.90 13.12 5.16
N HIS A 8 -6.20 12.84 5.18
CA HIS A 8 -6.75 11.84 6.07
C HIS A 8 -6.09 10.51 5.70
N ILE A 9 -5.13 10.09 6.52
CA ILE A 9 -4.51 8.79 6.40
C ILE A 9 -5.61 7.75 6.51
N ASN A 10 -5.79 7.00 5.44
CA ASN A 10 -6.76 5.93 5.32
C ASN A 10 -6.11 4.72 4.64
N LEU A 11 -6.79 3.58 4.72
CA LEU A 11 -6.34 2.33 4.10
C LEU A 11 -6.03 2.46 2.61
N GLU A 12 -6.79 3.27 1.87
CA GLU A 12 -6.55 3.49 0.44
C GLU A 12 -5.23 4.23 0.19
N SER A 13 -4.95 5.28 0.98
CA SER A 13 -3.70 6.05 0.86
C SER A 13 -2.49 5.20 1.20
N ILE A 14 -2.60 4.36 2.25
CA ILE A 14 -1.54 3.42 2.62
C ILE A 14 -1.35 2.37 1.51
N PHE A 15 -2.44 1.83 0.96
CA PHE A 15 -2.37 0.88 -0.14
C PHE A 15 -1.64 1.47 -1.36
N GLN A 16 -1.93 2.72 -1.74
CA GLN A 16 -1.22 3.38 -2.84
C GLN A 16 0.28 3.56 -2.54
N GLU A 17 0.65 3.87 -1.31
CA GLU A 17 2.05 4.00 -0.90
C GLU A 17 2.79 2.66 -0.94
N VAL A 18 2.13 1.57 -0.51
CA VAL A 18 2.64 0.20 -0.64
C VAL A 18 2.90 -0.16 -2.12
N LEU A 19 1.95 0.14 -3.02
CA LEU A 19 2.12 -0.09 -4.45
C LEU A 19 3.24 0.75 -5.07
N ALA A 20 3.44 1.98 -4.59
CA ALA A 20 4.54 2.83 -5.02
C ALA A 20 5.89 2.26 -4.58
N LYS A 21 6.02 1.86 -3.30
CA LYS A 21 7.24 1.26 -2.74
C LYS A 21 7.60 -0.04 -3.45
N ARG A 22 6.60 -0.88 -3.72
CA ARG A 22 6.74 -2.10 -4.52
C ARG A 22 7.30 -1.85 -5.92
N GLN A 23 6.78 -0.83 -6.62
CA GLN A 23 7.25 -0.48 -7.96
C GLN A 23 8.65 0.14 -7.95
N GLU A 24 9.00 0.91 -6.92
CA GLU A 24 10.34 1.49 -6.74
C GLU A 24 11.39 0.40 -6.52
N GLU A 25 11.08 -0.58 -5.66
CA GLU A 25 11.98 -1.69 -5.34
C GLU A 25 11.96 -2.80 -6.40
N GLY A 26 10.94 -2.84 -7.26
CA GLY A 26 10.81 -3.79 -8.36
C GLY A 26 10.54 -5.24 -7.93
N ALA A 27 9.95 -5.44 -6.75
CA ALA A 27 9.61 -6.76 -6.22
C ALA A 27 8.11 -7.05 -6.39
N PHE A 28 7.76 -8.04 -7.20
CA PHE A 28 6.37 -8.27 -7.65
C PHE A 28 5.74 -9.54 -7.07
N ASP A 29 6.28 -10.10 -6.01
CA ASP A 29 5.76 -11.29 -5.33
C ASP A 29 5.00 -10.96 -4.03
N GLN A 30 4.20 -11.93 -3.56
CA GLN A 30 3.36 -11.79 -2.38
C GLN A 30 4.17 -11.58 -1.09
N GLU A 31 5.32 -12.25 -0.94
CA GLU A 31 6.17 -12.13 0.25
C GLU A 31 6.71 -10.69 0.37
N SER A 32 7.19 -10.13 -0.73
CA SER A 32 7.65 -8.75 -0.79
C SER A 32 6.51 -7.75 -0.55
N TYR A 33 5.33 -8.00 -1.12
CA TYR A 33 4.14 -7.17 -0.88
C TYR A 33 3.75 -7.13 0.60
N ASP A 34 3.68 -8.30 1.25
CA ASP A 34 3.36 -8.40 2.67
C ASP A 34 4.37 -7.64 3.52
N GLN A 35 5.66 -7.72 3.18
CA GLN A 35 6.72 -6.95 3.83
C GLN A 35 6.51 -5.46 3.63
N PHE A 36 6.21 -4.99 2.41
CA PHE A 36 5.96 -3.57 2.14
C PHE A 36 4.76 -3.01 2.90
N VAL A 37 3.70 -3.82 3.09
CA VAL A 37 2.55 -3.44 3.91
C VAL A 37 2.98 -3.13 5.35
N GLU A 38 3.76 -4.03 5.96
CA GLU A 38 4.24 -3.87 7.33
C GLU A 38 5.19 -2.68 7.45
N ASP A 39 6.12 -2.54 6.50
CA ASP A 39 7.07 -1.45 6.42
C ASP A 39 6.38 -0.08 6.35
N VAL A 40 5.39 0.08 5.47
CA VAL A 40 4.67 1.35 5.30
C VAL A 40 3.88 1.69 6.56
N LEU A 41 3.20 0.72 7.16
CA LEU A 41 2.44 0.96 8.40
C LEU A 41 3.37 1.36 9.56
N GLU A 42 4.52 0.71 9.70
CA GLU A 42 5.54 1.08 10.69
C GLU A 42 6.09 2.50 10.44
N GLU A 43 6.38 2.86 9.19
CA GLU A 43 6.82 4.21 8.84
C GLU A 43 5.78 5.27 9.19
N LYS A 44 4.49 5.01 8.94
CA LYS A 44 3.41 5.93 9.31
C LYS A 44 3.28 6.08 10.82
N LEU A 45 3.45 4.99 11.57
CA LEU A 45 3.46 5.01 13.03
C LEU A 45 4.65 5.83 13.57
N ASP A 46 5.86 5.63 13.03
CA ASP A 46 7.06 6.38 13.43
C ASP A 46 6.95 7.89 13.16
N ARG A 47 6.31 8.25 12.04
CA ARG A 47 6.03 9.64 11.66
C ARG A 47 4.89 10.28 12.47
N GLY A 48 4.19 9.50 13.29
CA GLY A 48 3.01 9.96 14.05
C GLY A 48 1.79 10.23 13.17
N GLU A 49 1.76 9.65 11.97
CA GLU A 49 0.61 9.68 11.05
C GLU A 49 -0.44 8.63 11.42
N LEU A 50 -0.02 7.57 12.11
CA LEU A 50 -0.88 6.58 12.78
C LEU A 50 -0.63 6.60 14.29
N HIS A 51 -1.66 6.23 15.03
CA HIS A 51 -1.59 6.00 16.47
C HIS A 51 -1.55 4.51 16.79
N ASP A 52 -0.97 4.16 17.92
CA ASP A 52 -0.97 2.79 18.46
C ASP A 52 -2.38 2.28 18.84
N ASP A 53 -3.35 3.20 18.97
CA ASP A 53 -4.78 2.91 19.17
C ASP A 53 -5.51 2.63 17.83
N ASP A 54 -4.90 2.93 16.68
CA ASP A 54 -5.43 2.49 15.38
C ASP A 54 -5.28 0.97 15.26
N ASP A 55 -6.27 0.29 14.67
CA ASP A 55 -6.23 -1.16 14.47
C ASP A 55 -5.21 -1.56 13.37
N ILE A 56 -3.92 -1.33 13.61
CA ILE A 56 -2.81 -1.61 12.68
C ILE A 56 -2.80 -3.07 12.25
N GLU A 57 -3.06 -4.00 13.18
CA GLU A 57 -3.21 -5.43 12.88
C GLU A 57 -4.33 -5.66 11.86
N ASN A 58 -5.49 -5.04 12.08
CA ASN A 58 -6.62 -5.15 11.16
C ASN A 58 -6.33 -4.51 9.79
N TRP A 59 -5.62 -3.39 9.77
CA TRP A 59 -5.23 -2.71 8.53
C TRP A 59 -4.22 -3.54 7.74
N THR A 60 -3.28 -4.17 8.43
CA THR A 60 -2.32 -5.10 7.85
C THR A 60 -3.05 -6.27 7.18
N GLU A 61 -3.98 -6.93 7.87
CA GLU A 61 -4.76 -8.03 7.30
C GLU A 61 -5.60 -7.60 6.10
N GLN A 62 -6.24 -6.43 6.17
CA GLN A 62 -7.01 -5.88 5.06
C GLN A 62 -6.12 -5.64 3.84
N LEU A 63 -5.00 -4.96 4.00
CA LEU A 63 -4.05 -4.67 2.92
C LEU A 63 -3.46 -5.95 2.32
N LYS A 64 -3.05 -6.92 3.16
CA LYS A 64 -2.56 -8.22 2.69
C LYS A 64 -3.61 -9.00 1.90
N SER A 65 -4.89 -8.94 2.32
CA SER A 65 -5.99 -9.58 1.59
C SER A 65 -6.21 -9.00 0.20
N ARG A 66 -5.81 -7.74 -0.05
CA ARG A 66 -5.88 -7.09 -1.37
C ARG A 66 -4.79 -7.58 -2.33
N TRP A 67 -3.92 -8.51 -1.93
CA TRP A 67 -2.91 -9.09 -2.83
C TRP A 67 -3.51 -9.58 -4.16
N ASN A 68 -4.67 -10.24 -4.12
CA ASN A 68 -5.34 -10.71 -5.33
C ASN A 68 -5.65 -9.55 -6.30
N GLU A 69 -6.09 -8.40 -5.79
CA GLU A 69 -6.34 -7.21 -6.62
C GLU A 69 -5.02 -6.72 -7.26
N VAL A 70 -3.91 -6.78 -6.54
CA VAL A 70 -2.58 -6.41 -7.05
C VAL A 70 -2.13 -7.35 -8.16
N GLU A 71 -2.28 -8.65 -7.94
CA GLU A 71 -1.96 -9.68 -8.94
C GLU A 71 -2.80 -9.50 -10.22
N GLU A 72 -4.10 -9.24 -10.07
CA GLU A 72 -4.98 -8.94 -11.21
C GLU A 72 -4.54 -7.66 -11.94
N MET A 73 -4.23 -6.57 -11.22
CA MET A 73 -3.77 -5.32 -11.82
C MET A 73 -2.47 -5.47 -12.62
N ASP A 74 -1.52 -6.26 -12.13
CA ASP A 74 -0.26 -6.51 -12.85
C ASP A 74 -0.50 -7.37 -14.08
N ALA A 75 -1.35 -8.40 -13.97
CA ALA A 75 -1.72 -9.23 -15.10
C ALA A 75 -2.44 -8.44 -16.21
N GLU A 76 -3.31 -7.49 -15.84
CA GLU A 76 -4.00 -6.61 -16.80
C GLU A 76 -3.06 -5.64 -17.52
N LYS A 77 -1.99 -5.18 -16.86
CA LYS A 77 -0.97 -4.31 -17.49
C LYS A 77 -0.17 -5.03 -18.57
N GLU A 78 0.00 -6.35 -18.47
CA GLU A 78 0.72 -7.15 -19.47
C GLU A 78 -0.13 -7.47 -20.72
N ASP A 79 -1.46 -7.56 -20.59
CA ASP A 79 -2.37 -7.90 -21.70
C ASP A 79 -2.85 -6.67 -22.51
N GLY A 80 -2.76 -5.46 -21.95
CA GLY A 80 -3.10 -4.20 -22.63
C GLY A 80 -2.11 -3.74 -23.72
N GLY A 81 -1.02 -4.48 -23.95
CA GLY A 81 0.07 -4.16 -24.89
C GLY A 81 -0.13 -4.66 -26.33
N SER A 82 -1.36 -4.82 -26.81
CA SER A 82 -1.64 -5.14 -28.23
C SER A 82 -2.63 -4.16 -28.84
N ILE A 83 -2.13 -3.03 -29.35
CA ILE A 83 -2.73 -2.29 -30.48
C ILE A 83 -1.61 -1.73 -31.36
#